data_AF-A0A1E7J0Y6-F1
#
_entry.id   AF-A0A1E7J0Y6-F1
#
_cell.length_a   1.000
_cell.length_b   1.000
_cell.length_c   1.000
_cell.angle_alpha   90.00
_cell.angle_beta   90.00
_cell.angle_gamma   90.00
#
_symmetry.space_group_name_H-M   'P 1'
#
loop_
_entity.id
_entity.type
_entity.pdbx_description
1 polymer ?
#
loop_
_entity_poly.entity_id
_entity_poly.type
_entity_poly.pdbx_seq_one_letter_code
_entity_poly.pdbx_strand_id
1 'polypeptide(L)'
;MWSDIFSALKAMDFKRLNEILAGVDVLTLLKNPWVIAVTIIISVVLIIRHMEKTLVTLLSIPALLVIFQKTIQDTSSLEVSLQKLLIFVGGLVVIAAVNIYFHVVR
;
A
#
# COMPACT_ATOMS: atom_id res chain seq x y z
N MET A 1 5.79 24.12 -7.84
CA MET A 1 5.24 23.32 -6.72
C MET A 1 4.77 21.96 -7.18
N TRP A 2 3.68 21.85 -7.97
CA TRP A 2 3.25 20.54 -8.50
C TRP A 2 4.30 19.90 -9.41
N SER A 3 4.91 20.67 -10.33
CA SER A 3 6.04 20.24 -11.19
C SER A 3 7.23 19.67 -10.41
N ASP A 4 7.54 20.22 -9.24
CA ASP A 4 8.70 19.83 -8.44
C ASP A 4 8.42 18.54 -7.66
N ILE A 5 7.19 18.39 -7.16
CA ILE A 5 6.68 17.14 -6.60
C ILE A 5 6.69 16.04 -7.67
N PHE A 6 6.33 16.36 -8.92
CA PHE A 6 6.39 15.41 -10.04
C PHE A 6 7.82 15.02 -10.42
N SER A 7 8.75 15.97 -10.46
CA SER A 7 10.17 15.69 -10.66
C SER A 7 10.74 14.84 -9.53
N ALA A 8 10.36 15.09 -8.28
CA ALA A 8 10.75 14.27 -7.12
C ALA A 8 10.14 12.86 -7.16
N LEU A 9 8.86 12.74 -7.57
CA LEU A 9 8.20 11.45 -7.78
C LEU A 9 8.83 10.67 -8.93
N LYS A 10 9.16 11.31 -10.05
CA LYS A 10 9.82 10.68 -11.20
C LYS A 10 11.29 10.34 -10.91
N ALA A 11 11.93 11.10 -10.03
CA ALA A 11 13.25 10.81 -9.47
C ALA A 11 13.21 9.70 -8.41
N MET A 12 12.03 9.35 -7.90
CA MET A 12 11.85 8.16 -7.07
C MET A 12 12.14 6.95 -7.95
N ASP A 13 13.12 6.16 -7.54
CA ASP A 13 13.68 5.07 -8.32
C ASP A 13 12.68 3.89 -8.34
N PHE A 14 11.58 4.03 -9.09
CA PHE A 14 10.51 3.04 -9.21
C PHE A 14 11.05 1.67 -9.62
N LYS A 15 12.20 1.65 -10.31
CA LYS A 15 12.93 0.43 -10.63
C LYS A 15 13.43 -0.29 -9.37
N ARG A 16 14.05 0.41 -8.43
CA ARG A 16 14.48 -0.17 -7.13
C ARG A 16 13.29 -0.60 -6.28
N LEU A 17 12.22 0.20 -6.24
CA LEU A 17 10.99 -0.19 -5.55
C LEU A 17 10.40 -1.47 -6.18
N ASN A 18 10.35 -1.54 -7.50
CA ASN A 18 9.86 -2.72 -8.21
C ASN A 18 10.77 -3.92 -7.97
N GLU A 19 12.10 -3.77 -7.92
CA GLU A 19 13.01 -4.89 -7.60
C GLU A 19 12.81 -5.42 -6.17
N ILE A 20 12.58 -4.55 -5.19
CA ILE A 20 12.30 -4.94 -3.80
C ILE A 20 10.92 -5.61 -3.68
N LEU A 21 9.95 -5.15 -4.46
CA LEU A 21 8.54 -5.53 -4.33
C LEU A 21 8.08 -6.61 -5.33
N ALA A 22 8.82 -6.85 -6.41
CA ALA A 22 8.52 -7.87 -7.42
C ALA A 22 8.62 -9.29 -6.86
N GLY A 23 9.33 -9.48 -5.74
CA GLY A 23 9.37 -10.77 -5.03
C GLY A 23 8.10 -11.09 -4.24
N VAL A 24 7.21 -10.12 -4.02
CA VAL A 24 6.02 -10.29 -3.18
C VAL A 24 4.76 -10.05 -4.00
N ASP A 25 4.20 -11.12 -4.58
CA ASP A 25 2.94 -11.04 -5.31
C ASP A 25 1.73 -11.08 -4.37
N VAL A 26 1.50 -9.93 -3.71
CA VAL A 26 0.45 -9.75 -2.70
C VAL A 26 -0.94 -9.96 -3.28
N LEU A 27 -1.17 -9.56 -4.53
CA LEU A 27 -2.42 -9.84 -5.25
C LEU A 27 -2.69 -11.34 -5.38
N THR A 28 -1.67 -12.16 -5.63
CA THR A 28 -1.81 -13.62 -5.68
C THR A 28 -2.06 -14.21 -4.29
N LEU A 29 -1.42 -13.68 -3.25
CA LEU A 29 -1.69 -14.07 -1.86
C LEU A 29 -3.13 -13.73 -1.44
N LEU A 30 -3.63 -12.54 -1.81
CA LEU A 30 -5.00 -12.08 -1.53
C LEU A 30 -6.07 -12.80 -2.34
N LYS A 31 -5.71 -13.54 -3.41
CA LYS A 31 -6.63 -14.43 -4.12
C LYS A 31 -6.77 -15.79 -3.44
N ASN A 32 -5.88 -16.15 -2.52
CA ASN A 32 -5.93 -17.42 -1.83
C ASN A 32 -6.98 -17.35 -0.68
N PRO A 33 -8.06 -18.15 -0.74
CA PRO A 33 -9.12 -18.11 0.27
C PRO A 33 -8.63 -18.42 1.68
N TRP A 34 -7.56 -19.22 1.83
CA TRP A 34 -6.95 -19.50 3.13
C TRP A 34 -6.28 -18.28 3.74
N VAL A 35 -5.59 -17.48 2.93
CA VAL A 35 -4.92 -16.24 3.39
C VAL A 35 -5.96 -15.22 3.83
N ILE A 36 -7.06 -15.10 3.07
CA ILE A 36 -8.20 -14.24 3.45
C ILE A 36 -8.79 -14.72 4.78
N ALA A 37 -9.08 -16.01 4.92
CA ALA A 37 -9.65 -16.58 6.14
C ALA A 37 -8.76 -16.33 7.36
N VAL A 38 -7.45 -16.60 7.25
CA VAL A 38 -6.49 -16.33 8.32
C VAL A 38 -6.42 -14.84 8.66
N THR A 39 -6.40 -13.96 7.65
CA THR A 39 -6.37 -12.50 7.85
C THR A 39 -7.63 -12.03 8.58
N ILE A 40 -8.81 -12.55 8.24
CA ILE A 40 -10.07 -12.24 8.92
C ILE A 40 -10.02 -12.70 10.38
N ILE A 41 -9.59 -13.94 10.64
CA ILE A 41 -9.49 -14.48 12.00
C ILE A 41 -8.55 -13.63 12.86
N ILE A 42 -7.35 -13.32 12.35
CA ILE A 42 -6.38 -12.47 13.05
C ILE A 42 -6.98 -11.08 13.30
N SER A 43 -7.69 -10.53 12.31
CA SER A 43 -8.33 -9.22 12.43
C SER A 43 -9.36 -9.21 13.56
N VAL A 44 -10.24 -10.22 13.61
CA VAL A 44 -11.25 -10.35 14.68
C VAL A 44 -10.60 -10.50 16.05
N VAL A 45 -9.54 -11.31 16.17
CA VAL A 45 -8.80 -11.48 17.43
C VAL A 45 -8.17 -10.16 17.91
N LEU A 46 -7.57 -9.39 16.99
CA LEU A 46 -6.97 -8.10 17.32
C LEU A 46 -8.01 -7.06 17.73
N ILE A 47 -9.20 -7.07 17.11
CA ILE A 47 -10.33 -6.22 17.53
C ILE A 47 -10.78 -6.56 18.95
N ILE A 48 -10.97 -7.85 19.26
CA ILE A 48 -11.39 -8.31 20.60
C ILE A 48 -10.36 -7.92 21.66
N ARG A 49 -9.06 -7.93 21.30
CA ARG A 49 -7.97 -7.52 22.20
C ARG A 49 -7.77 -6.00 22.28
N HIS A 50 -8.64 -5.20 21.65
CA HIS A 50 -8.49 -3.74 21.55
C HIS A 50 -7.14 -3.29 20.95
N MET A 51 -6.51 -4.14 20.13
CA MET A 51 -5.22 -3.86 19.47
C MET A 51 -5.44 -3.19 18.11
N GLU A 52 -6.25 -2.13 18.09
CA GLU A 52 -6.65 -1.43 16.86
C GLU A 52 -5.43 -0.86 16.12
N LYS A 53 -4.41 -0.38 16.84
CA LYS A 53 -3.15 0.13 16.25
C LYS A 53 -2.43 -0.95 15.46
N THR A 54 -2.25 -2.11 16.08
CA THR A 54 -1.59 -3.27 15.45
C THR A 54 -2.38 -3.78 14.25
N LEU A 55 -3.71 -3.78 14.34
CA LEU A 55 -4.59 -4.16 13.24
C LEU A 55 -4.43 -3.22 12.03
N VAL A 56 -4.46 -1.91 12.27
CA VAL A 56 -4.31 -0.91 11.21
C VAL A 56 -2.93 -1.00 10.57
N THR A 57 -1.87 -1.17 11.37
CA THR A 57 -0.52 -1.40 10.83
C THR A 57 -0.47 -2.66 9.98
N LEU A 58 -1.03 -3.77 10.48
CA LEU A 58 -1.04 -5.05 9.77
C LEU A 58 -1.77 -4.96 8.43
N LEU A 59 -2.90 -4.24 8.36
CA LEU A 59 -3.69 -4.07 7.13
C LEU A 59 -3.09 -3.01 6.20
N SER A 60 -2.34 -2.04 6.72
CA SER A 60 -1.73 -0.99 5.91
C SER A 60 -0.60 -1.50 5.01
N ILE A 61 0.12 -2.55 5.44
CA ILE A 61 1.18 -3.20 4.66
C ILE A 61 0.63 -3.79 3.36
N PRO A 62 -0.32 -4.75 3.36
CA PRO A 62 -0.88 -5.29 2.13
C PRO A 62 -1.65 -4.24 1.33
N ALA A 63 -2.27 -3.23 1.98
CA ALA A 63 -2.91 -2.13 1.25
C ALA A 63 -1.90 -1.31 0.44
N LEU A 64 -0.75 -0.97 1.02
CA LEU A 64 0.32 -0.24 0.34
C LEU A 64 0.90 -1.08 -0.82
N LEU A 65 1.08 -2.38 -0.58
CA LEU A 65 1.55 -3.32 -1.60
C LEU A 65 0.56 -3.42 -2.76
N VAL A 66 -0.75 -3.57 -2.50
CA VAL A 66 -1.78 -3.60 -3.55
C VAL A 66 -1.79 -2.30 -4.38
N ILE A 67 -1.68 -1.14 -3.72
CA ILE A 67 -1.63 0.15 -4.40
C ILE A 67 -0.38 0.22 -5.27
N PHE A 68 0.78 -0.22 -4.77
CA PHE A 68 2.02 -0.29 -5.53
C PHE A 68 1.89 -1.22 -6.74
N GLN A 69 1.43 -2.46 -6.57
CA GLN A 69 1.30 -3.42 -7.66
C GLN A 69 0.37 -2.89 -8.76
N LYS A 70 -0.79 -2.34 -8.36
CA LYS A 70 -1.83 -1.86 -9.29
C LYS A 70 -1.47 -0.58 -10.04
N THR A 71 -0.57 0.24 -9.49
CA THR A 71 -0.21 1.55 -10.07
C THR A 71 1.17 1.56 -10.73
N ILE A 72 2.13 0.82 -10.18
CA ILE A 72 3.55 0.86 -10.57
C ILE A 72 4.00 -0.44 -11.24
N GLN A 73 3.67 -1.63 -10.69
CA GLN A 73 4.18 -2.90 -11.21
C GLN A 73 3.67 -3.23 -12.63
N ASP A 74 2.42 -2.89 -12.95
CA ASP A 74 1.87 -3.05 -14.31
C ASP A 74 2.42 -2.03 -15.32
N THR A 75 3.16 -1.02 -14.87
CA THR A 75 3.66 0.05 -15.74
C THR A 75 5.11 -0.24 -16.13
N SER A 76 5.29 -1.30 -16.93
CA SER A 76 6.53 -1.53 -17.65
C SER A 76 6.76 -0.40 -18.65
N SER A 77 7.81 0.40 -18.41
CA SER A 77 8.43 1.35 -19.34
C SER A 77 7.67 2.64 -19.70
N LEU A 78 8.36 3.75 -19.40
CA LEU A 78 8.34 5.07 -20.04
C LEU A 78 7.11 5.98 -19.95
N GLU A 79 5.89 5.48 -19.74
CA GLU A 79 4.69 6.34 -19.60
C GLU A 79 3.89 5.97 -18.35
N VAL A 80 4.39 6.38 -17.19
CA VAL A 80 3.56 6.43 -15.99
C VAL A 80 2.47 7.46 -16.22
N SER A 81 1.27 6.98 -16.57
CA SER A 81 0.08 7.81 -16.71
C SER A 81 -0.12 8.62 -15.43
N LEU A 82 -0.27 9.93 -15.59
CA LEU A 82 -0.46 10.91 -14.51
C LEU A 82 -1.59 10.49 -13.55
N GLN A 83 -2.61 9.84 -14.08
CA GLN A 83 -3.74 9.32 -13.30
C GLN A 83 -3.33 8.18 -12.36
N LYS A 84 -2.47 7.24 -12.79
CA LYS A 84 -1.97 6.15 -11.94
C LYS A 84 -1.05 6.67 -10.83
N LEU A 85 -0.22 7.67 -11.15
CA LEU A 85 0.65 8.32 -10.17
C LEU A 85 -0.18 9.05 -9.09
N LEU A 86 -1.24 9.75 -9.49
CA LEU A 86 -2.16 10.40 -8.55
C LEU A 86 -2.89 9.39 -7.67
N ILE A 87 -3.31 8.23 -8.21
CA ILE A 87 -3.90 7.14 -7.43
C ILE A 87 -2.89 6.58 -6.43
N PHE A 88 -1.61 6.42 -6.82
CA PHE A 88 -0.56 5.96 -5.92
C PHE A 88 -0.33 6.94 -4.76
N VAL A 89 -0.10 8.21 -5.08
CA VAL A 89 0.15 9.26 -4.07
C VAL A 89 -1.08 9.47 -3.19
N GLY A 90 -2.28 9.55 -3.77
CA GLY A 90 -3.53 9.66 -3.01
C GLY A 90 -3.75 8.45 -2.10
N GLY A 91 -3.48 7.25 -2.59
CA GLY A 91 -3.53 6.02 -1.82
C GLY A 91 -2.58 6.02 -0.63
N LEU A 92 -1.32 6.43 -0.84
CA LEU A 92 -0.32 6.60 0.22
C LEU A 92 -0.76 7.61 1.27
N VAL A 93 -1.28 8.78 0.85
CA VAL A 93 -1.76 9.82 1.76
C VAL A 93 -2.93 9.32 2.61
N VAL A 94 -3.88 8.59 2.02
CA VAL A 94 -5.00 7.99 2.76
C VAL A 94 -4.50 6.97 3.78
N ILE A 95 -3.61 6.04 3.38
CA ILE A 95 -3.03 5.05 4.31
C ILE A 95 -2.26 5.74 5.44
N ALA A 96 -1.48 6.78 5.13
CA ALA A 96 -0.75 7.53 6.13
C ALA A 96 -1.68 8.27 7.09
N ALA A 97 -2.74 8.91 6.59
CA ALA A 97 -3.73 9.60 7.40
C ALA A 97 -4.45 8.64 8.36
N VAL A 98 -4.86 7.46 7.86
CA VAL A 98 -5.49 6.42 8.69
C VAL A 98 -4.52 5.94 9.78
N ASN A 99 -3.27 5.66 9.43
CA ASN A 99 -2.26 5.23 10.40
C ASN A 99 -2.00 6.30 11.47
N ILE A 100 -1.85 7.57 11.07
CA ILE A 100 -1.63 8.69 11.98
C ILE A 100 -2.82 8.84 12.93
N TYR A 101 -4.06 8.80 12.40
CA TYR A 101 -5.26 8.89 13.23
C TYR A 101 -5.29 7.80 14.30
N PHE A 102 -5.07 6.54 13.92
CA PHE A 102 -5.11 5.41 14.86
C PHE A 102 -3.90 5.34 15.81
N HIS A 103 -2.76 5.93 15.46
CA HIS A 103 -1.58 5.90 16.35
C HIS A 103 -1.50 7.10 17.29
N VAL A 104 -1.87 8.29 16.79
CA VAL A 104 -1.67 9.58 17.48
C VAL A 104 -2.94 10.08 18.15
N VAL A 105 -4.10 9.91 17.50
CA VAL A 105 -5.38 10.47 18.01
C VAL A 105 -6.14 9.47 18.85
N ARG A 106 -6.19 8.21 18.41
CA ARG A 106 -6.83 7.09 19.11
C ARG A 106 -5.80 6.20 19.80
#